data_AF-A0A1B6F8Z1-F1
#
_entry.id   AF-A0A1B6F8Z1-F1
#
_cell.length_a   1.000
_cell.length_b   1.000
_cell.length_c   1.000
_cell.angle_alpha   90.00
_cell.angle_beta   90.00
_cell.angle_gamma   90.00
#
_symmetry.space_group_name_H-M   'P 1'
#
loop_
_entity.id
_entity.type
_entity.pdbx_description
1 polymer ?
#
loop_
_entity_poly.entity_id
_entity_poly.type
_entity_poly.pdbx_seq_one_letter_code
_entity_poly.pdbx_strand_id
1 'polypeptide(L)'
;SSSSSGSATTGLDLGSIWGTSLDRDEGLGDSPSFETATASSSIWSFSARPSPPHSTSPTESLGKRDCHVCGDREVTAALVPCGHNLFCLECATRLCAGSDPTCPVCHQTVLQAI
;
A
#
# COMPACT_ATOMS: atom_id res chain seq x y z
N SER A 1 -41.25 -22.27 -59.58
CA SER A 1 -41.33 -21.37 -58.40
C SER A 1 -40.15 -21.73 -57.52
N SER A 2 -39.17 -20.90 -57.19
CA SER A 2 -38.91 -19.49 -57.41
C SER A 2 -37.41 -19.27 -57.18
N SER A 3 -36.78 -18.39 -57.94
CA SER A 3 -35.47 -17.81 -57.61
C SER A 3 -35.66 -16.37 -57.13
N SER A 4 -34.63 -15.85 -56.46
CA SER A 4 -34.42 -14.51 -55.88
C SER A 4 -34.65 -14.44 -54.35
N SER A 5 -33.89 -13.70 -53.52
CA SER A 5 -32.53 -13.15 -53.48
C SER A 5 -32.47 -12.29 -52.20
N GLY A 6 -31.36 -12.34 -51.44
CA GLY A 6 -30.95 -11.30 -50.48
C GLY A 6 -31.69 -11.26 -49.14
N SER A 7 -31.16 -10.73 -48.04
CA SER A 7 -29.86 -10.11 -47.76
C SER A 7 -29.69 -10.02 -46.25
N ALA A 8 -28.43 -9.92 -45.82
CA ALA A 8 -27.98 -9.23 -44.61
C ALA A 8 -28.58 -9.70 -43.29
N THR A 9 -27.88 -10.60 -42.59
CA THR A 9 -27.88 -10.54 -41.12
C THR A 9 -27.05 -9.31 -40.76
N THR A 10 -27.72 -8.17 -40.65
CA THR A 10 -27.17 -6.94 -40.13
C THR A 10 -26.47 -7.22 -38.80
N GLY A 11 -25.30 -6.61 -38.67
CA GLY A 11 -24.32 -6.91 -37.64
C GLY A 11 -24.86 -6.93 -36.22
N LEU A 12 -24.14 -7.71 -35.40
CA LEU A 12 -24.12 -7.58 -33.96
C LEU A 12 -23.78 -6.11 -33.64
N ASP A 13 -24.82 -5.31 -33.41
CA ASP A 13 -24.72 -3.92 -33.04
C ASP A 13 -24.19 -3.84 -31.60
N LEU A 14 -22.87 -3.65 -31.49
CA LEU A 14 -22.17 -3.41 -30.22
C LEU A 14 -22.61 -2.08 -29.55
N GLY A 15 -23.54 -1.33 -30.15
CA GLY A 15 -24.12 -0.10 -29.61
C GLY A 15 -25.18 -0.34 -28.52
N SER A 16 -25.65 -1.56 -28.31
CA SER A 16 -26.70 -1.85 -27.32
C SER A 16 -26.19 -2.12 -25.89
N ILE A 17 -24.88 -2.09 -25.64
CA ILE A 17 -24.31 -2.35 -24.30
C ILE A 17 -24.31 -1.08 -23.43
N TRP A 18 -24.25 0.11 -24.03
CA TRP A 18 -24.15 1.38 -23.32
C TRP A 18 -25.44 2.22 -23.33
N GLY A 19 -26.55 1.62 -23.79
CA GLY A 19 -27.80 2.31 -24.09
C GLY A 19 -29.02 1.80 -23.32
N THR A 20 -28.91 1.51 -22.02
CA THR A 20 -30.11 1.45 -21.16
C THR A 20 -29.90 2.30 -19.92
N SER A 21 -30.54 3.47 -19.96
CA SER A 21 -30.90 4.33 -18.84
C SER A 21 -31.24 3.49 -17.60
N LEU A 22 -30.33 3.47 -16.62
CA LEU A 22 -30.67 3.01 -15.29
C LEU A 22 -31.11 4.21 -14.46
N ASP A 23 -32.27 3.98 -13.88
CA ASP A 23 -33.14 4.84 -13.11
C ASP A 23 -32.45 5.54 -11.93
N ARG A 24 -33.13 6.59 -11.46
CA ARG A 24 -32.84 7.50 -10.35
C ARG A 24 -32.09 6.85 -9.17
N ASP A 25 -30.92 7.39 -8.86
CA ASP A 25 -30.30 7.26 -7.53
C ASP A 25 -30.62 8.53 -6.74
N GLU A 26 -31.79 8.54 -6.10
CA GLU A 26 -32.06 9.49 -5.02
C GLU A 26 -31.44 8.94 -3.74
N GLY A 27 -30.36 9.59 -3.31
CA GLY A 27 -29.92 9.56 -1.94
C GLY A 27 -28.49 9.06 -1.78
N LEU A 28 -27.69 9.91 -1.15
CA LEU A 28 -26.88 9.63 0.04
C LEU A 28 -25.59 10.45 -0.05
N GLY A 29 -25.53 11.52 0.74
CA GLY A 29 -24.30 12.27 0.89
C GLY A 29 -24.49 13.62 1.56
N ASP A 30 -25.12 13.66 2.74
CA ASP A 30 -24.82 14.72 3.70
C ASP A 30 -23.30 14.72 3.91
N SER A 31 -22.63 15.67 3.29
CA SER A 31 -21.20 15.90 3.47
C SER A 31 -21.01 16.40 4.89
N PRO A 32 -20.27 15.71 5.77
CA PRO A 32 -19.91 16.32 7.04
C PRO A 32 -18.94 17.46 6.75
N SER A 33 -19.42 18.68 6.96
CA SER A 33 -18.59 19.86 7.13
C SER A 33 -17.50 19.54 8.17
N PHE A 34 -16.23 19.71 7.81
CA PHE A 34 -15.16 19.74 8.82
C PHE A 34 -15.22 21.10 9.54
N GLU A 35 -16.32 21.36 10.25
CA GLU A 35 -16.34 22.46 11.20
C GLU A 35 -15.52 22.04 12.40
N THR A 36 -14.28 22.50 12.40
CA THR A 36 -13.38 22.73 13.53
C THR A 36 -14.05 22.53 14.89
N ALA A 37 -14.05 21.29 15.37
CA ALA A 37 -14.44 20.98 16.74
C ALA A 37 -13.34 21.49 17.67
N THR A 38 -13.47 22.75 18.08
CA THR A 38 -12.96 23.22 19.36
C THR A 38 -13.70 22.45 20.45
N ALA A 39 -13.22 21.25 20.74
CA ALA A 39 -13.56 20.52 21.95
C ALA A 39 -12.42 20.74 22.94
N SER A 40 -12.40 21.93 23.55
CA SER A 40 -11.76 22.09 24.85
C SER A 40 -12.58 21.30 25.86
N SER A 41 -12.09 20.15 26.29
CA SER A 41 -12.44 19.55 27.58
C SER A 41 -11.39 18.53 27.96
N SER A 42 -10.50 18.99 28.83
CA SER A 42 -9.49 18.24 29.56
C SER A 42 -10.09 16.98 30.21
N ILE A 43 -9.69 15.81 29.72
CA ILE A 43 -9.77 14.57 30.50
C ILE A 43 -8.38 14.33 31.10
N TRP A 44 -8.35 14.35 32.42
CA TRP A 44 -7.18 14.45 33.27
C TRP A 44 -6.27 13.21 33.18
N SER A 45 -5.01 13.50 32.84
CA SER A 45 -3.74 12.92 33.31
C SER A 45 -3.63 11.43 33.65
N PHE A 46 -2.73 10.76 32.93
CA PHE A 46 -1.64 10.02 33.57
C PHE A 46 -0.35 10.12 32.74
N SER A 47 0.73 10.47 33.44
CA SER A 47 2.12 10.38 33.03
C SER A 47 2.59 11.27 31.86
N ALA A 48 3.15 12.41 32.24
CA ALA A 48 4.15 13.10 31.43
C ALA A 48 5.26 12.12 31.03
N ARG A 49 5.35 11.82 29.73
CA ARG A 49 6.62 11.39 29.13
C ARG A 49 6.91 12.31 27.95
N PRO A 50 7.80 13.31 28.09
CA PRO A 50 8.32 14.00 26.93
C PRO A 50 9.23 13.01 26.20
N SER A 51 8.91 12.72 24.94
CA SER A 51 9.87 12.14 24.01
C SER A 51 9.92 13.05 22.79
N PRO A 52 10.92 13.94 22.65
CA PRO A 52 11.41 14.31 21.33
C PRO A 52 12.52 13.31 20.93
N PRO A 53 13.04 13.29 19.70
CA PRO A 53 12.71 14.08 18.51
C PRO A 53 12.51 13.21 17.26
N HIS A 54 11.60 13.56 16.36
CA HIS A 54 11.99 13.68 14.96
C HIS A 54 10.94 14.50 14.23
N SER A 55 11.24 15.79 14.12
CA SER A 55 10.70 16.63 13.08
C SER A 55 11.26 16.12 11.76
N THR A 56 10.57 15.20 11.10
CA THR A 56 10.75 14.95 9.67
C THR A 56 9.43 15.27 9.02
N SER A 57 9.42 16.42 8.35
CA SER A 57 8.39 16.88 7.45
C SER A 57 7.82 15.72 6.61
N PRO A 58 6.49 15.57 6.44
CA PRO A 58 5.90 14.56 5.56
C PRO A 58 5.99 14.97 4.07
N THR A 59 7.04 15.69 3.68
CA THR A 59 7.38 15.88 2.26
C THR A 59 8.41 14.80 1.94
N GLU A 60 8.31 14.18 0.77
CA GLU A 60 9.14 13.07 0.27
C GLU A 60 8.65 11.63 0.59
N SER A 61 7.35 11.40 0.77
CA SER A 61 6.76 10.05 0.59
C SER A 61 6.62 9.70 -0.90
N LEU A 62 7.76 9.56 -1.58
CA LEU A 62 7.81 8.98 -2.93
C LEU A 62 8.93 7.94 -2.98
N GLY A 63 8.61 6.75 -2.45
CA GLY A 63 9.15 5.49 -3.00
C GLY A 63 10.41 4.88 -2.40
N LYS A 64 11.05 5.44 -1.37
CA LYS A 64 12.19 4.75 -0.72
C LYS A 64 11.75 3.99 0.53
N ARG A 65 11.97 2.67 0.54
CA ARG A 65 11.83 1.84 1.75
C ARG A 65 13.15 1.91 2.52
N ASP A 66 13.10 2.26 3.79
CA ASP A 66 14.28 2.31 4.66
C ASP A 66 14.52 0.97 5.37
N CYS A 67 15.78 0.68 5.66
CA CYS A 67 16.21 -0.55 6.30
C CYS A 67 15.53 -0.70 7.65
N HIS A 68 14.85 -1.84 7.87
CA HIS A 68 14.14 -2.13 9.11
C HIS A 68 15.04 -2.18 10.36
N VAL A 69 16.34 -2.43 10.18
CA VAL A 69 17.30 -2.57 11.30
C VAL A 69 17.91 -1.23 11.68
N CYS A 70 18.40 -0.45 10.72
CA CYS A 70 19.10 0.81 11.02
C CYS A 70 18.27 2.07 10.77
N GLY A 71 17.21 2.02 9.96
CA GLY A 71 16.35 3.18 9.62
C GLY A 71 17.04 4.31 8.84
N ASP A 72 18.37 4.28 8.71
CA ASP A 72 19.19 5.33 8.10
C ASP A 72 19.47 5.13 6.60
N ARG A 73 19.40 3.88 6.13
CA ARG A 73 19.81 3.49 4.77
C ARG A 73 18.65 2.86 4.03
N GLU A 74 18.63 3.05 2.72
CA GLU A 74 17.61 2.43 1.87
C GLU A 74 17.74 0.89 1.86
N VAL A 75 16.62 0.24 1.62
CA VAL A 75 16.52 -1.21 1.45
C VAL A 75 17.15 -1.59 0.11
N THR A 76 18.33 -2.19 0.19
CA THR A 76 19.10 -2.66 -0.97
C THR A 76 19.30 -4.17 -1.02
N ALA A 77 18.95 -4.89 0.05
CA ALA A 77 19.23 -6.31 0.18
C ALA A 77 18.04 -7.15 0.64
N ALA A 78 17.93 -8.34 0.04
CA ALA A 78 16.99 -9.39 0.36
C ALA A 78 17.67 -10.59 1.02
N LEU A 79 16.96 -11.24 1.95
CA LEU A 79 17.47 -12.42 2.65
C LEU A 79 17.01 -13.71 1.97
N VAL A 80 17.94 -14.59 1.62
CA VAL A 80 17.65 -15.89 0.99
C VAL A 80 17.56 -16.98 2.08
N PRO A 81 16.58 -17.92 2.02
CA PRO A 81 15.59 -18.14 0.95
C PRO A 81 14.28 -17.34 1.11
N CYS A 82 14.10 -16.62 2.20
CA CYS A 82 12.80 -16.03 2.55
C CYS A 82 12.33 -14.88 1.65
N GLY A 83 13.24 -14.24 0.90
CA GLY A 83 12.95 -13.14 -0.03
C GLY A 83 12.63 -11.80 0.63
N HIS A 84 12.73 -11.66 1.96
CA HIS A 84 12.44 -10.39 2.63
C HIS A 84 13.49 -9.33 2.27
N ASN A 85 13.09 -8.42 1.40
CA ASN A 85 13.86 -7.25 0.99
C ASN A 85 13.46 -6.08 1.89
N LEU A 86 14.00 -6.03 3.10
CA LEU A 86 13.70 -5.01 4.12
C LEU A 86 14.98 -4.49 4.81
N PHE A 87 16.16 -4.85 4.28
CA PHE A 87 17.44 -4.58 4.91
C PHE A 87 18.35 -3.84 3.94
N CYS A 88 19.22 -2.98 4.47
CA CYS A 88 20.37 -2.53 3.69
C CYS A 88 21.42 -3.65 3.66
N LEU A 89 22.25 -3.69 2.62
CA LEU A 89 23.31 -4.70 2.45
C LEU A 89 24.14 -4.93 3.73
N GLU A 90 24.57 -3.87 4.40
CA GLU A 90 25.41 -3.99 5.60
C GLU A 90 24.71 -4.68 6.78
N CYS A 91 23.44 -4.36 7.03
CA CYS A 91 22.64 -5.01 8.07
C CYS A 91 22.35 -6.47 7.71
N ALA A 92 22.07 -6.74 6.44
CA ALA A 92 21.83 -8.10 5.95
C ALA A 92 23.08 -8.98 6.10
N THR A 93 24.26 -8.48 5.72
CA THR A 93 25.54 -9.22 5.89
C THR A 93 25.87 -9.46 7.36
N ARG A 94 25.64 -8.48 8.24
CA ARG A 94 25.84 -8.66 9.69
C ARG A 94 24.92 -9.72 10.28
N LEU A 95 23.65 -9.79 9.83
CA LEU A 95 22.72 -10.84 10.22
C LEU A 95 23.22 -12.22 9.78
N CYS A 96 23.69 -12.34 8.53
CA CYS A 96 24.25 -13.60 8.01
C CYS A 96 25.55 -14.04 8.72
N ALA A 97 26.32 -13.10 9.26
CA ALA A 97 27.57 -13.39 9.98
C ALA A 97 27.37 -13.81 11.44
N GLY A 98 26.14 -13.74 11.97
CA GLY A 98 25.82 -14.15 13.34
C GLY A 98 25.87 -15.66 13.55
N SER A 99 25.82 -16.09 14.81
CA SER A 99 25.79 -17.51 15.18
C SER A 99 24.48 -18.22 14.80
N ASP A 100 23.39 -17.47 14.70
CA ASP A 100 22.07 -17.97 14.29
C ASP A 100 21.40 -16.95 13.34
N PRO A 101 21.72 -16.99 12.04
CA PRO A 101 21.21 -16.03 11.08
C PRO A 101 19.73 -16.32 10.80
N THR A 102 18.83 -15.51 11.36
CA THR A 102 17.38 -15.61 11.15
C THR A 102 16.79 -14.30 10.66
N CYS A 103 15.79 -14.39 9.79
CA CYS A 103 15.09 -13.22 9.28
C CYS A 103 14.21 -12.64 10.40
N PRO A 104 14.34 -11.36 10.79
CA PRO A 104 13.53 -10.80 11.88
C PRO A 104 12.05 -10.59 11.52
N VAL A 105 11.65 -10.89 10.28
CA VAL A 105 10.27 -10.72 9.81
C VAL A 105 9.52 -12.04 9.81
N CYS A 106 10.11 -13.10 9.25
CA CYS A 106 9.47 -14.42 9.15
C CYS A 106 10.17 -15.50 9.97
N HIS A 107 11.23 -15.15 10.70
CA HIS A 107 11.97 -16.05 11.59
C HIS A 107 12.61 -17.25 10.87
N GLN A 108 12.67 -17.21 9.55
CA GLN A 108 13.30 -18.25 8.73
C GLN A 108 14.82 -18.12 8.79
N THR A 109 15.53 -19.25 8.85
CA THR A 109 16.99 -19.28 8.75
C THR A 109 17.44 -18.65 7.43
N VAL A 110 18.39 -17.73 7.54
CA VAL A 110 18.97 -16.97 6.45
C VAL A 110 20.30 -17.62 6.08
N LEU A 111 20.50 -17.84 4.80
CA LEU A 111 21.74 -18.40 4.28
C LEU A 111 22.62 -17.31 3.67
N GLN A 112 22.01 -16.36 2.96
CA GLN A 112 22.72 -15.35 2.18
C GLN A 112 21.90 -14.05 2.12
N ALA A 113 22.61 -12.94 1.93
CA ALA A 113 22.05 -11.63 1.61
C ALA A 113 22.43 -11.26 0.18
N ILE A 114 21.46 -10.84 -0.63
CA ILE A 114 21.65 -10.42 -2.03
C ILE A 114 21.07 -9.04 -2.27
#